data_AF-A0A3S4U5D8-F1
#
_entry.id   AF-A0A3S4U5D8-F1
#
_cell.length_a   1.000
_cell.length_b   1.000
_cell.length_c   1.000
_cell.angle_alpha   90.00
_cell.angle_beta   90.00
_cell.angle_gamma   90.00
#
_symmetry.space_group_name_H-M   'P 1'
#
loop_
_entity.id
_entity.type
_entity.pdbx_description
1 polymer ?
#
loop_
_entity_poly.entity_id
_entity_poly.type
_entity_poly.pdbx_seq_one_letter_code
_entity_poly.pdbx_strand_id
1 'polypeptide(L)'
;MQITRSVSLRIAKYLFLIIIVAGVISSLSLAIMTSNKSDAEAINVSGSLRMQSYRLLYLMEKQPETVEKNLSFYEKSLHASSLVDIQHQLFTPDIVKQSYQTILERWAEMETFARQNNIYQYSQI
;
A
#
# COMPACT_ATOMS: atom_id res chain seq x y z
N MET A 1 24.63 -42.85 41.26
CA MET A 1 25.39 -42.72 40.00
C MET A 1 24.96 -41.41 39.33
N GLN A 2 25.80 -40.36 39.37
CA GLN A 2 25.46 -39.08 38.74
C GLN A 2 25.61 -39.22 37.21
N ILE A 3 24.53 -39.00 36.47
CA ILE A 3 24.56 -39.01 35.00
C ILE A 3 25.33 -37.75 34.54
N THR A 4 26.59 -37.91 34.13
CA THR A 4 27.38 -36.84 33.52
C THR A 4 26.86 -36.60 32.10
N ARG A 5 26.11 -35.51 31.89
CA ARG A 5 25.67 -35.11 30.54
C ARG A 5 26.89 -34.78 29.67
N SER A 6 27.13 -35.55 28.61
CA SER A 6 28.21 -35.32 27.64
C SER A 6 28.22 -33.87 27.12
N VAL A 7 29.41 -33.28 27.07
CA VAL A 7 29.64 -31.91 26.56
C VAL A 7 29.15 -31.81 25.12
N SER A 8 29.41 -32.81 24.28
CA SER A 8 28.97 -32.85 22.88
C SER A 8 27.45 -32.75 22.75
N LEU A 9 26.70 -33.40 23.64
CA LEU A 9 25.24 -33.32 23.65
C LEU A 9 24.75 -31.92 24.04
N ARG A 10 25.46 -31.22 24.94
CA ARG A 10 25.13 -29.83 25.29
C ARG A 10 25.41 -28.89 24.11
N ILE A 11 26.56 -29.04 23.45
CA ILE A 11 26.93 -28.26 22.25
C ILE A 11 25.90 -28.49 21.14
N ALA A 12 25.55 -29.75 20.86
CA ALA A 12 24.54 -30.08 19.85
C ALA A 12 23.18 -29.42 20.15
N LYS A 13 22.76 -29.40 21.42
CA LYS A 13 21.52 -28.70 21.84
C LYS A 13 21.59 -27.20 21.59
N TYR A 14 22.72 -26.55 21.90
CA TYR A 14 22.88 -25.12 21.63
C TYR A 14 22.90 -24.82 20.14
N LEU A 15 23.62 -25.61 19.33
CA LEU A 15 23.62 -25.46 17.87
C LEU A 15 22.23 -25.65 17.27
N PHE A 16 21.49 -26.66 17.74
CA PHE A 16 20.11 -26.88 17.31
C PHE A 16 19.20 -25.69 17.66
N LEU A 17 19.35 -25.12 18.86
CA LEU A 17 18.61 -23.93 19.27
C LEU A 17 18.97 -22.71 18.41
N ILE A 18 20.27 -22.52 18.11
CA ILE A 18 20.73 -21.45 17.21
C ILE A 18 20.11 -21.61 15.82
N ILE A 19 20.07 -22.82 15.27
CA ILE A 19 19.45 -23.10 13.96
C ILE A 19 17.96 -22.76 13.99
N ILE A 20 17.23 -23.13 15.04
CA ILE A 20 15.81 -22.78 15.19
C ILE A 20 15.63 -21.26 15.19
N VAL A 21 16.40 -20.55 16.02
CA VAL A 21 16.31 -19.08 16.12
C VAL A 21 16.63 -18.43 14.78
N ALA A 22 17.68 -18.88 14.10
CA ALA A 22 18.03 -18.38 12.76
C ALA A 22 16.90 -18.63 11.75
N GLY A 23 16.30 -19.83 11.76
CA GLY A 23 15.16 -20.15 10.89
C GLY A 23 13.94 -19.26 11.15
N VAL A 24 13.64 -18.95 12.41
CA VAL A 24 12.56 -18.02 12.79
C VAL A 24 12.85 -16.60 12.28
N ILE A 25 14.07 -16.09 12.50
CA ILE A 25 14.47 -14.75 12.05
C ILE A 25 14.41 -14.66 10.51
N SER A 26 14.94 -15.65 9.80
CA SER A 26 14.88 -15.69 8.33
C SER A 26 13.44 -15.73 7.81
N SER A 27 12.57 -16.54 8.43
CA SER A 27 11.16 -16.61 8.05
C SER A 27 10.44 -15.28 8.26
N LEU A 28 10.67 -14.63 9.41
CA LEU A 28 10.12 -13.31 9.71
C LEU A 28 10.65 -12.24 8.75
N SER A 29 11.94 -12.29 8.41
CA SER A 29 12.55 -11.38 7.45
C SER A 29 11.94 -11.51 6.06
N LEU A 30 11.69 -12.73 5.59
CA LEU A 30 10.99 -12.97 4.32
C LEU A 30 9.56 -12.42 4.35
N ALA A 31 8.83 -12.62 5.45
CA ALA A 31 7.48 -12.08 5.61
C ALA A 31 7.46 -10.53 5.55
N ILE A 32 8.40 -9.86 6.23
CA ILE A 32 8.56 -8.40 6.17
C ILE A 32 8.91 -7.96 4.74
N MET A 33 9.81 -8.67 4.06
CA MET A 33 10.20 -8.34 2.69
C MET A 33 9.03 -8.44 1.70
N THR A 34 8.16 -9.45 1.86
CA THR A 34 6.92 -9.54 1.08
C THR A 34 5.98 -8.36 1.36
N SER A 35 5.86 -7.93 2.62
CA SER A 35 5.09 -6.73 3.00
C SER A 35 5.64 -5.47 2.32
N ASN A 36 6.96 -5.25 2.40
CA ASN A 36 7.62 -4.08 1.81
C ASN A 36 7.38 -3.95 0.29
N LYS A 37 7.22 -5.07 -0.42
CA LYS A 37 6.87 -5.05 -1.85
C LYS A 37 5.47 -4.46 -2.07
N SER A 38 4.49 -4.87 -1.27
CA SER A 38 3.12 -4.32 -1.32
C SER A 38 3.12 -2.83 -0.98
N ASP A 39 3.88 -2.43 0.05
CA ASP A 39 4.02 -1.03 0.44
C ASP A 39 4.64 -0.17 -0.67
N ALA A 40 5.68 -0.67 -1.35
CA ALA A 40 6.30 0.02 -2.47
C ALA A 40 5.32 0.24 -3.65
N GLU A 41 4.46 -0.74 -3.92
CA GLU A 41 3.40 -0.62 -4.91
C GLU A 41 2.35 0.40 -4.50
N ALA A 42 1.90 0.37 -3.24
CA ALA A 42 0.94 1.35 -2.70
C ALA A 42 1.49 2.78 -2.80
N ILE A 43 2.77 3.00 -2.51
CA ILE A 43 3.44 4.30 -2.68
C ILE A 43 3.45 4.73 -4.15
N ASN A 44 3.79 3.82 -5.08
CA ASN A 44 3.82 4.12 -6.51
C ASN A 44 2.42 4.50 -7.03
N VAL A 45 1.41 3.68 -6.73
CA VAL A 45 0.03 3.95 -7.13
C VAL A 45 -0.47 5.26 -6.52
N SER A 46 -0.22 5.50 -5.23
CA SER A 46 -0.55 6.78 -4.57
C SER A 46 0.12 7.97 -5.24
N GLY A 47 1.39 7.83 -5.64
CA GLY A 47 2.10 8.85 -6.42
C GLY A 47 1.45 9.09 -7.78
N SER A 48 1.03 8.02 -8.46
CA SER A 48 0.32 8.12 -9.74
C SER A 48 -1.02 8.85 -9.60
N LEU A 49 -1.77 8.63 -8.51
CA LEU A 49 -3.04 9.32 -8.27
C LEU A 49 -2.86 10.84 -8.23
N ARG A 50 -1.81 11.34 -7.57
CA ARG A 50 -1.51 12.79 -7.55
C ARG A 50 -1.26 13.32 -8.96
N MET A 51 -0.47 12.61 -9.75
CA MET A 51 -0.22 13.00 -11.15
C MET A 51 -1.52 13.00 -11.96
N GLN A 52 -2.36 11.98 -11.77
CA GLN A 52 -3.63 11.86 -12.47
C GLN A 52 -4.63 12.96 -12.07
N SER A 53 -4.67 13.38 -10.81
CA SER A 53 -5.49 14.51 -10.35
C SER A 53 -5.12 15.80 -11.08
N TYR A 54 -3.83 16.13 -11.19
CA TYR A 54 -3.37 17.29 -11.93
C TYR A 54 -3.60 17.17 -13.44
N ARG A 55 -3.38 15.97 -13.99
CA ARG A 55 -3.67 15.68 -15.40
C ARG A 55 -5.14 15.91 -15.72
N LEU A 56 -6.05 15.47 -14.86
CA LEU A 56 -7.48 15.70 -15.01
C LEU A 56 -7.82 17.19 -15.03
N LEU A 57 -7.30 17.97 -14.06
CA LEU A 57 -7.50 19.42 -14.05
C LEU A 57 -7.06 20.08 -15.37
N TYR A 58 -5.88 19.70 -15.87
CA TYR A 58 -5.38 20.19 -17.15
C TYR A 58 -6.27 19.77 -18.33
N LEU A 59 -6.71 18.51 -18.37
CA LEU A 59 -7.52 17.98 -19.46
C LEU A 59 -8.95 18.53 -19.46
N MET A 60 -9.53 18.84 -18.30
CA MET A 60 -10.82 19.53 -18.22
C MET A 60 -10.79 20.86 -18.99
N GLU A 61 -9.67 21.57 -18.98
CA GLU A 61 -9.53 22.83 -19.72
C GLU A 61 -9.13 22.61 -21.19
N LYS A 62 -8.18 21.71 -21.45
CA LYS A 62 -7.53 21.62 -22.77
C LYS A 62 -8.13 20.56 -23.70
N GLN A 63 -8.66 19.47 -23.16
CA GLN A 63 -9.19 18.32 -23.91
C GLN A 63 -10.40 17.71 -23.17
N PRO A 64 -11.52 18.46 -23.03
CA PRO A 64 -12.68 18.04 -22.22
C PRO A 64 -13.26 16.68 -22.65
N GLU A 65 -13.16 16.35 -23.93
CA GLU A 65 -13.60 15.07 -24.51
C GLU A 65 -12.85 13.86 -23.96
N THR A 66 -11.68 14.06 -23.34
CA THR A 66 -10.85 12.99 -22.77
C THR A 66 -11.08 12.79 -21.27
N VAL A 67 -11.89 13.62 -20.62
CA VAL A 67 -12.10 13.60 -19.15
C VAL A 67 -12.61 12.23 -18.70
N GLU A 68 -13.68 11.72 -19.32
CA GLU A 68 -14.27 10.42 -18.96
C GLU A 68 -13.26 9.26 -19.00
N LYS A 69 -12.44 9.22 -20.04
CA LYS A 69 -11.37 8.23 -20.16
C LYS A 69 -10.38 8.34 -19.00
N ASN A 70 -10.00 9.56 -18.63
CA ASN A 70 -9.03 9.78 -17.56
C ASN A 70 -9.61 9.56 -16.16
N LEU A 71 -10.91 9.81 -15.96
CA LEU A 71 -11.63 9.40 -14.75
C LEU A 71 -11.57 7.88 -14.59
N SER A 72 -11.80 7.12 -15.66
CA SER A 72 -11.69 5.64 -15.60
C SER A 72 -10.28 5.14 -15.24
N PHE A 73 -9.23 5.85 -15.67
CA PHE A 73 -7.86 5.52 -15.28
C PHE A 73 -7.58 5.83 -13.82
N TYR A 74 -8.09 6.96 -13.33
CA TYR A 74 -7.98 7.30 -11.92
C TYR A 74 -8.70 6.25 -11.06
N GLU A 75 -9.94 5.91 -11.41
CA GLU A 75 -10.74 4.88 -10.75
C GLU A 75 -9.99 3.54 -10.64
N LYS A 76 -9.37 3.11 -11.74
CA LYS A 76 -8.57 1.89 -11.76
C LYS A 76 -7.37 1.96 -10.81
N SER A 77 -6.70 3.11 -10.72
CA SER A 77 -5.59 3.31 -9.79
C SER A 77 -6.07 3.37 -8.34
N LEU A 78 -7.21 4.03 -8.09
CA LEU A 78 -7.78 4.20 -6.75
C LEU A 78 -8.20 2.86 -6.13
N HIS A 79 -8.64 1.93 -6.97
CA HIS A 79 -9.05 0.57 -6.60
C HIS A 79 -7.98 -0.50 -6.88
N ALA A 80 -6.72 -0.11 -7.06
CA ALA A 80 -5.62 -1.06 -7.15
C ALA A 80 -5.53 -1.90 -5.86
N SER A 81 -5.20 -3.19 -5.99
CA SER A 81 -5.12 -4.11 -4.84
C SER A 81 -4.17 -3.61 -3.76
N SER A 82 -3.05 -2.99 -4.14
CA SER A 82 -2.08 -2.40 -3.21
C SER A 82 -2.66 -1.28 -2.34
N LEU A 83 -3.76 -0.64 -2.74
CA LEU A 83 -4.49 0.33 -1.91
C LEU A 83 -5.68 -0.30 -1.18
N VAL A 84 -6.45 -1.17 -1.84
CA VAL A 84 -7.60 -1.85 -1.22
C VAL A 84 -7.18 -2.73 -0.04
N ASP A 85 -6.03 -3.41 -0.16
CA ASP A 85 -5.52 -4.32 0.86
C ASP A 85 -5.10 -3.59 2.14
N ILE A 86 -4.83 -2.28 2.10
CA ILE A 86 -4.52 -1.44 3.27
C ILE A 86 -5.59 -1.60 4.35
N GLN A 87 -6.86 -1.76 3.98
CA GLN A 87 -7.96 -1.92 4.94
C GLN A 87 -7.97 -3.28 5.64
N HIS A 88 -7.47 -4.32 4.96
CA HIS A 88 -7.56 -5.71 5.40
C HIS A 88 -6.30 -6.21 6.11
N GLN A 89 -5.18 -5.52 5.92
CA GLN A 89 -3.91 -5.89 6.53
C GLN A 89 -3.90 -5.62 8.06
N LEU A 90 -3.39 -6.61 8.80
CA LEU A 90 -3.41 -6.62 10.27
C LEU A 90 -2.49 -5.56 10.90
N PHE A 91 -1.34 -5.29 10.28
CA PHE A 91 -0.30 -4.41 10.83
C PHE A 91 -0.31 -3.01 10.22
N THR A 92 -1.29 -2.71 9.38
CA THR A 92 -1.41 -1.39 8.76
C THR A 92 -1.93 -0.40 9.80
N PRO A 93 -1.19 0.70 10.09
CA PRO A 93 -1.62 1.71 11.03
C PRO A 93 -2.96 2.33 10.63
N ASP A 94 -3.82 2.61 11.61
CA ASP A 94 -5.15 3.18 11.37
C ASP A 94 -5.10 4.51 10.61
N ILE A 95 -4.05 5.32 10.81
CA ILE A 95 -3.87 6.57 10.07
C ILE A 95 -3.74 6.34 8.55
N VAL A 96 -3.13 5.23 8.12
CA VAL A 96 -3.00 4.89 6.70
C VAL A 96 -4.35 4.42 6.15
N LYS A 97 -5.09 3.60 6.92
CA LYS A 97 -6.45 3.17 6.60
C LYS A 97 -7.41 4.35 6.44
N GLN A 98 -7.35 5.30 7.37
CA GLN A 98 -8.13 6.54 7.33
C GLN A 98 -7.73 7.41 6.15
N SER A 99 -6.43 7.54 5.87
CA SER A 99 -5.94 8.30 4.70
C SER A 99 -6.52 7.76 3.39
N TYR A 100 -6.58 6.44 3.22
CA TYR A 100 -7.20 5.84 2.04
C TYR A 100 -8.71 6.16 1.95
N GLN A 101 -9.44 6.08 3.06
CA GLN A 101 -10.86 6.48 3.10
C GLN A 101 -11.06 7.95 2.72
N THR A 102 -10.23 8.85 3.24
CA THR A 102 -10.28 10.26 2.87
C THR A 102 -10.05 10.49 1.38
N ILE A 103 -9.17 9.71 0.74
CA ILE A 103 -8.97 9.80 -0.72
C ILE A 103 -10.24 9.34 -1.46
N LEU A 104 -10.87 8.25 -1.03
CA LEU A 104 -12.13 7.76 -1.63
C LEU A 104 -13.25 8.82 -1.52
N GLU A 105 -13.43 9.42 -0.34
CA GLU A 105 -14.42 10.46 -0.09
C GLU A 105 -14.18 11.71 -0.96
N ARG A 106 -12.94 12.23 -0.95
CA ARG A 106 -12.57 13.40 -1.76
C ARG A 106 -12.73 13.13 -3.26
N TRP A 107 -12.37 11.93 -3.70
CA TRP A 107 -12.45 11.57 -5.11
C TRP A 107 -13.89 11.61 -5.64
N ALA A 108 -14.89 11.18 -4.86
CA ALA A 108 -16.29 11.25 -5.28
C ALA A 108 -16.74 12.68 -5.63
N GLU A 109 -16.27 13.68 -4.86
CA GLU A 109 -16.51 15.09 -5.15
C GLU A 109 -15.73 15.56 -6.39
N MET A 110 -14.44 15.22 -6.48
CA MET A 110 -13.59 15.57 -7.61
C MET A 110 -14.11 15.00 -8.93
N GLU A 111 -14.55 13.75 -8.94
CA GLU A 111 -15.16 13.11 -10.12
C GLU A 111 -16.40 13.89 -10.58
N THR A 112 -17.26 14.26 -9.65
CA THR A 112 -18.47 15.05 -9.94
C THR A 112 -18.11 16.40 -10.56
N PHE A 113 -17.13 17.12 -10.00
CA PHE A 113 -16.67 18.39 -10.56
C PHE A 113 -16.03 18.24 -11.93
N ALA A 114 -15.27 17.16 -12.16
CA ALA A 114 -14.68 16.87 -13.46
C ALA A 114 -15.76 16.63 -14.53
N ARG A 115 -16.78 15.82 -14.22
CA ARG A 115 -17.91 15.54 -15.13
C ARG A 115 -18.75 16.78 -15.43
N GLN A 116 -18.89 17.68 -14.46
CA GLN A 116 -19.59 18.96 -14.62
C GLN A 116 -18.73 20.04 -15.30
N ASN A 117 -17.46 19.73 -15.63
CA ASN A 117 -16.46 20.68 -16.10
C ASN A 117 -16.29 21.90 -15.17
N ASN A 118 -16.48 21.71 -13.86
CA ASN A 118 -16.35 22.75 -12.85
C ASN A 118 -14.90 22.88 -12.39
N ILE A 119 -14.07 23.47 -13.25
CA ILE A 119 -12.63 23.65 -13.05
C ILE A 119 -12.33 24.39 -11.75
N TYR A 120 -13.14 25.42 -11.42
CA TYR A 120 -12.95 26.18 -10.19
C TYR A 120 -13.05 25.28 -8.97
N GLN A 121 -14.17 24.56 -8.78
CA GLN A 121 -14.34 23.70 -7.60
C GLN A 121 -13.35 22.53 -7.57
N TYR A 122 -13.04 21.93 -8.73
CA TYR A 122 -12.03 20.87 -8.82
C TYR A 122 -10.65 21.33 -8.31
N SER A 123 -10.28 22.60 -8.56
CA SER A 123 -9.00 23.16 -8.12
C SER A 123 -8.90 23.51 -6.63
N GLN A 124 -10.01 23.46 -5.88
CA GLN A 124 -10.05 23.82 -4.45
C GLN A 124 -9.92 22.62 -3.49
N ILE A 125 -10.00 21.39 -4.01
CA ILE A 125 -9.86 20.14 -3.24
C ILE A 125 -8.38 19.70 -3.16
#